data_AF-A0A7J8XLA2-F1
#
_entry.id   AF-A0A7J8XLA2-F1
#
_cell.length_a   1.000
_cell.length_b   1.000
_cell.length_c   1.000
_cell.angle_alpha   90.00
_cell.angle_beta   90.00
_cell.angle_gamma   90.00
#
_symmetry.space_group_name_H-M   'P 1'
#
loop_
_entity.id
_entity.type
_entity.pdbx_description
1 polymer ?
#
loop_
_entity_poly.entity_id
_entity_poly.type
_entity_poly.pdbx_seq_one_letter_code
_entity_poly.pdbx_strand_id
1 'polypeptide(L)'
;EEIGQLTKLKWLGLIDCSKLKRIPAGVFCKLSRLEELYMSNSFNEWEAEGQSSLVELKALSCLIALEIYIPNAKIIPEDFSFEKLQRYIIFIGEASNSEWDWNWSRVRDYSRTLKLSLQTSIRFLNNGVKVLLKKA
;
A
#
# COMPACT_ATOMS: atom_id res chain seq x y z
N GLU A 1 10.58 9.06 20.76
CA GLU A 1 10.91 9.54 19.40
C GLU A 1 9.93 8.89 18.43
N GLU A 2 9.36 9.65 17.50
CA GLU A 2 8.33 9.15 16.56
C GLU A 2 8.97 8.91 15.18
N ILE A 3 8.53 7.88 14.45
CA ILE A 3 9.10 7.52 13.13
C ILE A 3 9.06 8.67 12.12
N GLY A 4 8.07 9.57 12.21
CA GLY A 4 7.96 10.76 11.37
C GLY A 4 9.10 11.78 11.54
N GLN A 5 9.96 11.64 12.55
CA GLN A 5 11.15 12.49 12.72
C GLN A 5 12.33 12.02 11.87
N LEU A 6 12.28 10.79 11.33
CA LEU A 6 13.30 10.20 10.46
C LEU A 6 13.20 10.73 9.02
N THR A 7 13.30 12.04 8.85
CA THR A 7 13.09 12.73 7.55
C THR A 7 14.08 12.34 6.45
N LYS A 8 15.18 11.66 6.79
CA LYS A 8 16.17 11.11 5.84
C LYS A 8 15.95 9.62 5.53
N LEU A 9 14.91 9.01 6.08
CA LEU A 9 14.60 7.60 5.87
C LEU A 9 14.28 7.36 4.40
N LYS A 10 14.96 6.37 3.80
CA LYS A 10 14.75 5.93 2.42
C LYS A 10 14.06 4.59 2.31
N TRP A 11 14.15 3.76 3.36
CA TRP A 11 13.63 2.41 3.36
C TRP A 11 12.86 2.17 4.65
N LEU A 12 11.64 1.67 4.54
CA LEU A 12 10.79 1.32 5.66
C LEU A 12 10.14 -0.05 5.42
N GLY A 13 10.68 -1.07 6.07
CA GLY A 13 10.08 -2.39 6.14
C GLY A 13 9.35 -2.58 7.46
N LEU A 14 8.05 -2.88 7.37
CA LEU A 14 7.16 -3.21 8.47
C LEU A 14 6.43 -4.53 8.23
N ILE A 15 6.80 -5.29 7.21
CA ILE A 15 6.19 -6.58 6.82
C ILE A 15 6.12 -7.53 8.03
N ASP A 16 4.97 -8.21 8.17
CA ASP A 16 4.62 -9.09 9.30
C ASP A 16 4.56 -8.42 10.69
N CYS A 17 4.47 -7.08 10.73
CA CYS A 17 4.23 -6.35 11.98
C CYS A 17 2.75 -6.35 12.38
N SER A 18 2.19 -7.53 12.69
CA SER A 18 0.76 -7.71 13.02
C SER A 18 0.24 -6.92 14.23
N LYS A 19 1.14 -6.39 15.06
CA LYS A 19 0.79 -5.51 16.19
C LYS A 19 0.64 -4.03 15.80
N LEU A 20 0.96 -3.66 14.55
CA LEU A 20 0.83 -2.31 14.04
C LEU A 20 -0.64 -1.99 13.77
N LYS A 21 -1.32 -1.43 14.78
CA LYS A 21 -2.74 -1.09 14.67
C LYS A 21 -3.00 0.26 14.02
N ARG A 22 -2.10 1.22 14.22
CA ARG A 22 -2.30 2.61 13.79
C ARG A 22 -1.02 3.20 13.23
N ILE A 23 -1.17 3.89 12.10
CA ILE A 23 -0.17 4.82 11.57
C ILE A 23 -0.73 6.22 11.82
N PRO A 24 -0.10 7.04 12.69
CA PRO A 24 -0.58 8.39 12.95
C PRO A 24 -0.66 9.23 11.67
N ALA A 25 -1.68 10.08 11.58
CA ALA A 25 -1.84 10.99 10.46
C ALA A 25 -0.62 11.92 10.30
N GLY A 26 -0.25 12.20 9.06
CA GLY A 26 0.89 13.02 8.67
C GLY A 26 2.25 12.33 8.75
N VAL A 27 2.33 11.05 9.15
CA VAL A 27 3.60 10.32 9.21
C VAL A 27 4.20 10.17 7.81
N PHE A 28 3.42 9.75 6.81
CA PHE A 28 3.95 9.58 5.46
C PHE A 28 4.31 10.92 4.81
N CYS A 29 3.57 12.00 5.13
CA CYS A 29 3.91 13.35 4.68
C CYS A 29 5.30 13.82 5.16
N LYS A 30 5.72 13.41 6.37
CA LYS A 30 7.05 13.73 6.92
C LYS A 30 8.17 12.86 6.33
N LEU A 31 7.83 11.70 5.77
CA LEU A 31 8.77 10.76 5.15
C LEU A 31 8.88 10.96 3.63
N SER A 32 8.89 12.20 3.16
CA SER A 32 8.86 12.54 1.71
C SER A 32 10.06 12.02 0.89
N ARG A 33 11.16 11.62 1.55
CA ARG A 33 12.36 11.02 0.95
C ARG A 33 12.32 9.49 0.90
N LEU A 34 11.24 8.87 1.36
CA LEU A 34 11.11 7.42 1.34
C LEU A 34 11.08 6.91 -0.11
N GLU A 35 11.95 5.95 -0.39
CA GLU A 35 12.12 5.31 -1.69
C GLU A 35 11.47 3.92 -1.70
N GLU A 36 11.51 3.20 -0.58
CA GLU A 36 10.93 1.86 -0.48
C GLU A 36 10.06 1.70 0.78
N LEU A 37 8.85 1.16 0.60
CA LEU A 37 7.88 0.90 1.66
C LEU A 37 7.31 -0.51 1.54
N TYR A 38 7.50 -1.33 2.58
CA TYR A 38 7.01 -2.70 2.64
C TYR A 38 6.17 -2.91 3.91
N MET A 39 4.87 -3.17 3.78
CA MET A 39 3.93 -3.29 4.90
C MET A 39 2.88 -4.41 4.68
N SER A 40 3.21 -5.44 3.88
CA SER A 40 2.35 -6.61 3.74
C SER A 40 2.17 -7.32 5.08
N ASN A 41 0.94 -7.74 5.39
CA ASN A 41 0.59 -8.43 6.63
C ASN A 41 0.86 -7.61 7.91
N SER A 42 0.82 -6.28 7.80
CA SER A 42 1.17 -5.38 8.90
C SER A 42 0.06 -4.41 9.27
N PHE A 43 -0.64 -3.87 8.28
CA PHE A 43 -1.60 -2.80 8.47
C PHE A 43 -2.78 -2.94 7.50
N ASN A 44 -3.99 -2.88 8.05
CA ASN A 44 -5.24 -2.95 7.30
C ASN A 44 -6.23 -1.82 7.65
N GLU A 45 -5.94 -0.98 8.64
CA GLU A 45 -6.82 0.10 9.14
C GLU A 45 -6.63 1.44 8.38
N TRP A 46 -6.70 1.41 7.05
CA TRP A 46 -6.41 2.57 6.18
C TRP A 46 -7.39 3.76 6.28
N GLU A 47 -8.55 3.61 6.95
CA GLU A 47 -9.59 4.64 7.08
C GLU A 47 -9.70 5.28 8.48
N ALA A 48 -8.75 5.03 9.39
CA ALA A 48 -8.80 5.59 10.74
C ALA A 48 -8.55 7.12 10.76
N GLU A 49 -9.45 7.87 11.41
CA GLU A 49 -9.30 9.28 11.84
C GLU A 49 -9.12 10.36 10.73
N GLY A 50 -10.15 10.59 9.91
CA GLY A 50 -10.35 11.87 9.20
C GLY A 50 -9.45 12.18 7.99
N GLN A 51 -8.31 11.49 7.87
CA GLN A 51 -7.51 11.39 6.64
C GLN A 51 -7.08 9.93 6.47
N SER A 52 -7.44 9.32 5.33
CA SER A 52 -6.98 7.97 5.04
C SER A 52 -5.45 7.97 4.86
N SER A 53 -4.73 7.14 5.62
CA SER A 53 -3.27 6.97 5.46
C SER A 53 -2.89 6.57 4.03
N LEU A 54 -3.85 6.04 3.26
CA LEU A 54 -3.69 5.67 1.86
C LEU A 54 -3.62 6.90 0.93
N VAL A 55 -4.26 8.01 1.30
CA VAL A 55 -4.11 9.31 0.60
C VAL A 55 -2.71 9.87 0.86
N GLU A 56 -2.20 9.76 2.09
CA GLU A 56 -0.88 10.27 2.45
C GLU A 56 0.27 9.53 1.73
N LEU A 57 0.06 8.28 1.27
CA LEU A 57 1.06 7.58 0.46
C LEU A 57 1.45 8.39 -0.79
N LYS A 58 0.56 9.25 -1.31
CA LYS A 58 0.87 10.15 -2.44
C LYS A 58 1.93 11.19 -2.11
N ALA A 59 2.11 11.53 -0.83
CA ALA A 59 3.17 12.45 -0.40
C ALA A 59 4.57 11.83 -0.56
N LEU A 60 4.67 10.50 -0.73
CA LEU A 60 5.90 9.76 -0.97
C LEU A 60 6.35 9.91 -2.44
N SER A 61 6.73 11.12 -2.82
CA SER A 61 7.13 11.47 -4.19
C SER A 61 8.41 10.79 -4.69
N CYS A 62 9.19 10.20 -3.78
CA CYS A 62 10.41 9.45 -4.10
C CYS A 62 10.19 7.93 -4.17
N LEU A 63 8.97 7.45 -3.96
CA LEU A 63 8.69 6.02 -3.85
C LEU A 63 8.93 5.27 -5.17
N ILE A 64 9.85 4.32 -5.14
CA ILE A 64 10.23 3.43 -6.25
C ILE A 64 9.77 1.98 -6.03
N ALA A 65 9.55 1.58 -4.77
CA ALA A 65 9.10 0.24 -4.39
C ALA A 65 7.98 0.30 -3.33
N LEU A 66 6.88 -0.42 -3.57
CA LEU A 66 5.72 -0.45 -2.67
C LEU A 66 5.15 -1.86 -2.50
N GLU A 67 5.00 -2.31 -1.26
CA GLU A 67 4.41 -3.60 -0.91
C GLU A 67 3.33 -3.38 0.17
N ILE A 68 2.05 -3.50 -0.20
CA ILE A 68 0.92 -3.21 0.70
C ILE A 68 -0.28 -4.12 0.46
N TYR A 69 -1.10 -4.24 1.50
CA TYR A 69 -2.40 -4.91 1.49
C TYR A 69 -3.52 -3.88 1.72
N ILE A 70 -4.54 -3.89 0.87
CA ILE A 70 -5.70 -2.99 0.94
C ILE A 70 -6.96 -3.85 1.07
N PRO A 71 -7.64 -3.89 2.24
CA PRO A 71 -8.78 -4.77 2.46
C PRO A 71 -10.01 -4.38 1.63
N ASN A 72 -10.19 -3.09 1.36
CA ASN A 72 -11.38 -2.57 0.71
C ASN A 72 -10.99 -1.70 -0.48
N ALA A 73 -11.30 -2.18 -1.69
CA ALA A 73 -11.01 -1.47 -2.94
C ALA A 73 -11.68 -0.09 -3.04
N LYS A 74 -12.79 0.15 -2.31
CA LYS A 74 -13.53 1.41 -2.36
C LYS A 74 -12.77 2.59 -1.74
N ILE A 75 -11.80 2.31 -0.87
CA ILE A 75 -11.03 3.33 -0.13
C ILE A 75 -9.88 3.89 -0.97
N ILE A 76 -9.60 3.28 -2.13
CA ILE A 76 -8.52 3.68 -3.02
C ILE A 76 -8.92 5.00 -3.71
N PRO A 77 -8.15 6.09 -3.58
CA PRO A 77 -8.44 7.34 -4.28
C PRO A 77 -8.48 7.18 -5.80
N GLU A 78 -9.29 7.98 -6.49
CA GLU A 78 -9.43 7.89 -7.96
C GLU A 78 -8.12 8.13 -8.73
N ASP A 79 -7.26 8.95 -8.16
CA ASP A 79 -5.95 9.38 -8.63
C ASP A 79 -4.80 8.64 -7.92
N PHE A 80 -5.03 7.40 -7.46
CA PHE A 80 -4.02 6.56 -6.81
C PHE A 80 -2.92 6.16 -7.82
N SER A 81 -1.95 7.05 -8.00
CA SER A 81 -0.82 6.90 -8.93
C SER A 81 0.45 7.41 -8.29
N PHE A 82 1.54 6.69 -8.54
CA PHE A 82 2.90 7.05 -8.13
C PHE A 82 3.73 7.29 -9.39
N GLU A 83 4.42 8.42 -9.47
CA GLU A 83 5.18 8.82 -10.67
C GLU A 83 6.45 7.98 -10.87
N LYS A 84 7.19 7.71 -9.78
CA LYS A 84 8.49 7.04 -9.81
C LYS A 84 8.42 5.55 -9.48
N LEU A 85 7.22 5.01 -9.24
CA LEU A 85 7.05 3.63 -8.80
C LEU A 85 7.44 2.66 -9.92
N GLN A 86 8.50 1.90 -9.66
CA GLN A 86 9.05 0.93 -10.60
C GLN A 86 8.67 -0.47 -10.22
N ARG A 87 8.66 -0.74 -8.91
CA ARG A 87 8.35 -2.03 -8.31
C ARG A 87 7.14 -1.93 -7.41
N TYR A 88 6.22 -2.88 -7.49
CA TYR A 88 5.14 -2.96 -6.52
C TYR A 88 4.52 -4.34 -6.39
N ILE A 89 4.05 -4.63 -5.19
CA ILE A 89 3.22 -5.78 -4.87
C ILE A 89 2.02 -5.25 -4.09
N ILE A 90 0.87 -5.18 -4.75
CA ILE A 90 -0.36 -4.63 -4.15
C ILE A 90 -1.40 -5.74 -4.15
N PHE A 91 -1.89 -6.09 -2.97
CA PHE A 91 -3.09 -6.91 -2.82
C PHE A 91 -4.27 -6.01 -2.49
N ILE A 92 -5.39 -6.20 -3.20
CA ILE A 92 -6.64 -5.50 -2.94
C ILE A 92 -7.74 -6.55 -2.78
N GLY A 93 -8.39 -6.59 -1.61
CA GLY A 93 -9.46 -7.55 -1.37
C GLY A 93 -9.64 -7.94 0.07
N GLU A 94 -10.72 -8.68 0.35
CA GLU A 94 -10.94 -9.24 1.68
C GLU A 94 -10.05 -10.47 1.87
N ALA A 95 -9.26 -10.44 2.93
CA ALA A 95 -8.44 -11.55 3.36
C ALA A 95 -9.27 -12.77 3.76
N SER A 96 -9.36 -13.79 2.90
CA SER A 96 -9.70 -15.13 3.37
C SER A 96 -8.44 -15.80 3.95
N ASN A 97 -8.63 -16.67 4.94
CA ASN A 97 -7.53 -17.35 5.66
C ASN A 97 -6.60 -18.17 4.73
N SER A 98 -7.05 -18.49 3.51
CA SER A 98 -6.29 -19.20 2.47
C SER A 98 -5.60 -18.30 1.44
N GLU A 99 -5.88 -16.99 1.42
CA GLU A 99 -5.29 -16.06 0.44
C GLU A 99 -3.93 -15.48 0.87
N TRP A 100 -3.62 -15.63 2.16
CA TRP A 100 -2.31 -15.33 2.76
C TRP A 100 -1.27 -16.42 2.52
N ASP A 101 -1.64 -17.56 1.91
CA ASP A 101 -0.72 -18.53 1.30
C ASP A 101 -0.07 -17.99 0.02
N TRP A 102 -0.06 -16.66 -0.11
CA TRP A 102 0.71 -15.98 -1.12
C TRP A 102 2.19 -16.26 -0.86
N ASN A 103 2.83 -16.98 -1.77
CA ASN A 103 4.26 -17.19 -1.71
C ASN A 103 4.99 -15.86 -2.00
N TRP A 104 5.22 -15.10 -0.93
CA TRP A 104 5.81 -13.77 -1.00
C TRP A 104 7.22 -13.81 -1.59
N SER A 105 7.96 -14.90 -1.35
CA SER A 105 9.28 -15.11 -1.94
C SER A 105 9.23 -15.16 -3.47
N ARG A 106 8.27 -15.90 -4.05
CA ARG A 106 8.08 -15.95 -5.52
C ARG A 106 7.60 -14.64 -6.12
N VAL A 107 6.94 -13.80 -5.34
CA VAL A 107 6.38 -12.54 -5.88
C VAL A 107 7.31 -11.37 -5.75
N ARG A 108 8.24 -11.40 -4.79
CA ARG A 108 9.41 -10.52 -4.82
C ARG A 108 10.32 -10.77 -6.04
N ASP A 109 10.24 -11.93 -6.68
CA ASP A 109 10.91 -12.19 -7.96
C ASP A 109 10.28 -11.42 -9.13
N TYR A 110 9.01 -11.01 -9.02
CA TYR A 110 8.35 -10.16 -10.02
C TYR A 110 8.47 -8.69 -9.62
N SER A 111 8.82 -7.84 -10.59
CA SER A 111 8.94 -6.40 -10.34
C SER A 111 7.59 -5.73 -10.09
N ARG A 112 6.50 -6.19 -10.73
CA ARG A 112 5.17 -5.59 -10.62
C ARG A 112 4.13 -6.68 -10.46
N THR A 113 3.30 -6.56 -9.44
CA THR A 113 2.25 -7.53 -9.17
C THR A 113 1.05 -6.84 -8.51
N LEU A 114 -0.12 -7.08 -9.08
CA LEU A 114 -1.41 -6.65 -8.54
C LEU A 114 -2.32 -7.88 -8.46
N LYS A 115 -2.79 -8.23 -7.26
CA LYS A 115 -3.87 -9.23 -7.10
C LYS A 115 -5.10 -8.58 -6.54
N LEU A 116 -6.21 -8.98 -7.14
CA LEU A 116 -7.53 -8.54 -6.78
C LEU A 116 -8.32 -9.74 -6.27
N SER A 117 -8.82 -9.65 -5.04
CA SER A 117 -9.78 -10.57 -4.47
C SER A 117 -11.03 -9.79 -4.11
N LEU A 118 -11.94 -9.65 -5.08
CA LEU A 118 -13.07 -8.75 -4.97
C LEU A 118 -14.36 -9.56 -4.86
N GLN A 119 -15.19 -9.21 -3.88
CA GLN A 119 -16.56 -9.73 -3.78
C GLN A 119 -17.50 -9.08 -4.81
N THR A 120 -17.10 -7.96 -5.39
CA THR A 120 -17.89 -7.19 -6.36
C THR A 120 -17.25 -7.18 -7.73
N SER A 121 -18.07 -6.99 -8.77
CA SER A 121 -17.55 -6.86 -10.13
C SER A 121 -16.65 -5.64 -10.26
N ILE A 122 -15.54 -5.79 -11.01
CA ILE A 122 -14.58 -4.73 -11.34
C ILE A 122 -15.26 -3.48 -11.93
N ARG A 123 -16.40 -3.64 -12.61
CA ARG A 123 -17.19 -2.53 -13.19
C ARG A 123 -17.67 -1.52 -12.14
N PHE A 124 -17.82 -1.95 -10.89
CA PHE A 124 -18.26 -1.10 -9.76
C PHE A 124 -17.10 -0.48 -8.98
N LEU A 125 -15.84 -0.73 -9.38
CA LEU A 125 -14.68 -0.10 -8.76
C LEU A 125 -14.46 1.31 -9.31
N ASN A 126 -13.91 2.16 -8.44
CA ASN A 126 -13.47 3.49 -8.81
C ASN A 126 -12.30 3.47 -9.80
N ASN A 127 -11.95 4.64 -10.33
CA ASN A 127 -10.90 4.75 -11.33
C ASN A 127 -9.49 4.46 -10.77
N GLY A 128 -9.27 4.55 -9.46
CA GLY A 128 -7.98 4.28 -8.83
C GLY A 128 -7.51 2.84 -9.06
N VAL A 129 -8.39 1.87 -8.83
CA VAL A 129 -8.09 0.45 -9.12
C VAL A 129 -7.85 0.22 -10.62
N LYS A 130 -8.58 0.92 -11.49
CA LYS A 130 -8.42 0.83 -12.95
C LYS A 130 -7.07 1.39 -13.41
N VAL A 131 -6.55 2.43 -12.76
CA VAL A 131 -5.21 2.97 -13.03
C VAL A 131 -4.13 1.96 -12.68
N LEU A 132 -4.25 1.28 -11.53
CA LEU A 132 -3.32 0.21 -11.15
C LEU A 132 -3.37 -0.95 -12.14
N LEU A 133 -4.56 -1.35 -12.59
CA LEU A 133 -4.75 -2.41 -13.59
C LEU A 133 -4.08 -2.11 -14.94
N LYS A 134 -4.02 -0.84 -15.36
CA LYS A 134 -3.33 -0.44 -16.60
C LYS A 134 -1.81 -0.47 -16.51
N LYS A 135 -1.26 -0.44 -15.28
CA LYS A 135 0.19 -0.44 -15.02
C LYS A 135 0.74 -1.84 -14.71
N ALA A 136 -0.15 -2.79 -14.37
CA ALA A 136 0.15 -4.17 -14.00
C ALA A 136 0.53 -5.05 -15.21
#